data_AF-A0A971E219-F1
#
_entry.id   AF-A0A971E219-F1
#
_cell.length_a   1.000
_cell.length_b   1.000
_cell.length_c   1.000
_cell.angle_alpha   90.00
_cell.angle_beta   90.00
_cell.angle_gamma   90.00
#
_symmetry.space_group_name_H-M   'P 1'
#
loop_
_entity.id
_entity.type
_entity.pdbx_description
1 polymer ?
#
loop_
_entity_poly.entity_id
_entity_poly.type
_entity_poly.pdbx_seq_one_letter_code
_entity_poly.pdbx_strand_id
1 'polypeptide(L)'
;MDKMFTDFEKLRKKIDLKCKSLHAINEKYMVCKKGCDECCMNFNLLPIEFNATLDAIKLLDIKINSNSAPNACPFLVDHECQIYEHRPIICRSHGLPILTMDEEGENWELSFCPLNFTNTDEDYFEAEKCYEQDVFNSELYMINQDHSSLTGIDPHEMSDLHQLAERYSSERLKRK
;
A
#
# COMPACT_ATOMS: atom_id res chain seq x y z
N MET A 1 6.63 4.23 20.72
CA MET A 1 6.59 3.59 19.39
C MET A 1 7.21 2.22 19.59
N ASP A 2 6.45 1.16 19.29
CA ASP A 2 6.88 -0.20 19.62
C ASP A 2 8.11 -0.57 18.78
N LYS A 3 9.10 -1.22 19.40
CA LYS A 3 10.33 -1.62 18.69
C LYS A 3 9.99 -2.54 17.50
N MET A 4 8.87 -3.25 17.62
CA MET A 4 8.34 -4.25 16.69
C MET A 4 8.07 -3.75 15.26
N PHE A 5 7.78 -2.46 15.05
CA PHE A 5 7.45 -1.92 13.71
C PHE A 5 8.53 -1.01 13.12
N THR A 6 9.67 -0.88 13.80
CA THR A 6 10.70 0.10 13.43
C THR A 6 11.21 -0.10 12.01
N ASP A 7 11.47 -1.34 11.61
CA ASP A 7 12.03 -1.63 10.30
C ASP A 7 10.99 -1.50 9.19
N PHE A 8 9.73 -1.85 9.47
CA PHE A 8 8.61 -1.57 8.57
C PHE A 8 8.43 -0.06 8.32
N GLU A 9 8.49 0.77 9.37
CA GLU A 9 8.39 2.22 9.24
C GLU A 9 9.58 2.82 8.47
N LYS A 10 10.80 2.25 8.61
CA LYS A 10 11.95 2.64 7.77
C LYS A 10 11.70 2.28 6.31
N LEU A 11 11.20 1.07 6.03
CA LEU A 11 10.88 0.63 4.68
C LEU A 11 9.81 1.54 4.05
N ARG A 12 8.74 1.86 4.78
CA ARG A 12 7.70 2.80 4.33
C ARG A 12 8.27 4.17 3.97
N LYS A 13 9.13 4.74 4.82
CA LYS A 13 9.78 6.02 4.53
C LYS A 13 10.68 5.94 3.29
N LYS A 14 11.41 4.84 3.12
CA LYS A 14 12.23 4.59 1.92
C LYS A 14 11.36 4.56 0.66
N ILE A 15 10.24 3.84 0.71
CA ILE A 15 9.27 3.74 -0.39
C ILE A 15 8.65 5.11 -0.68
N ASP A 16 8.25 5.87 0.34
CA ASP A 16 7.68 7.21 0.17
C ASP A 16 8.65 8.17 -0.54
N LEU A 17 9.93 8.12 -0.18
CA LEU A 17 10.97 8.91 -0.85
C LEU A 17 11.14 8.51 -2.31
N LYS A 18 11.17 7.20 -2.61
CA LYS A 18 11.24 6.70 -4.00
C LYS A 18 9.99 7.10 -4.79
N CYS A 19 8.80 6.91 -4.23
CA CYS A 19 7.53 7.28 -4.87
C CYS A 19 7.47 8.79 -5.14
N LYS A 20 7.91 9.63 -4.20
CA LYS A 20 8.00 11.07 -4.39
C LYS A 20 8.95 11.45 -5.53
N SER A 21 10.12 10.81 -5.60
CA SER A 21 11.08 11.02 -6.68
C SER A 21 10.50 10.64 -8.03
N LEU A 22 9.90 9.46 -8.13
CA LEU A 22 9.26 8.98 -9.36
C LEU A 22 8.08 9.85 -9.77
N HIS A 23 7.28 10.32 -8.81
CA HIS A 23 6.18 11.25 -9.10
C HIS A 23 6.69 12.55 -9.71
N ALA A 24 7.81 13.09 -9.21
CA ALA A 24 8.42 14.29 -9.78
C ALA A 24 8.99 14.06 -11.18
N ILE A 25 9.61 12.90 -11.44
CA ILE A 25 10.12 12.53 -12.77
C ILE A 25 8.98 12.40 -13.79
N ASN A 26 7.85 11.82 -13.35
CA ASN A 26 6.69 11.53 -14.19
C ASN A 26 5.60 12.61 -14.14
N GLU A 27 5.82 13.74 -13.46
CA GLU A 27 4.79 14.76 -13.13
C GLU A 27 3.98 15.19 -14.35
N LYS A 28 4.64 15.35 -15.50
CA LYS A 28 4.02 15.75 -16.77
C LYS A 28 2.87 14.84 -17.21
N TYR A 29 2.92 13.57 -16.85
CA TYR A 29 1.98 12.53 -17.30
C TYR A 29 1.17 11.92 -16.15
N MET A 30 1.31 12.46 -14.93
CA MET A 30 0.59 11.97 -13.75
C MET A 30 -0.49 12.95 -13.32
N VAL A 31 -1.71 12.43 -13.14
CA VAL A 31 -2.83 13.16 -12.53
C VAL A 31 -3.17 12.65 -11.12
N CYS A 32 -2.59 11.51 -10.73
CA CYS A 32 -2.77 10.90 -9.41
C CYS A 32 -2.34 11.85 -8.29
N LYS A 33 -3.23 12.04 -7.31
CA LYS A 33 -3.05 12.88 -6.12
C LYS A 33 -4.02 12.43 -5.04
N LYS A 34 -3.87 12.96 -3.81
CA LYS A 34 -4.87 12.77 -2.75
C LYS A 34 -6.26 13.17 -3.28
N GLY A 35 -7.23 12.28 -3.15
CA GLY A 35 -8.59 12.46 -3.68
C GLY A 35 -8.84 11.75 -5.02
N CYS A 36 -7.82 11.18 -5.66
CA CYS A 36 -8.00 10.20 -6.74
C CYS A 36 -8.23 8.82 -6.11
N ASP A 37 -9.30 8.14 -6.50
CA ASP A 37 -9.77 6.91 -5.86
C ASP A 37 -10.06 5.74 -6.81
N GLU A 38 -9.74 5.87 -8.10
CA GLU A 38 -9.86 4.77 -9.08
C GLU A 38 -9.14 3.48 -8.66
N CYS A 39 -8.01 3.59 -7.94
CA CYS A 39 -7.26 2.43 -7.46
C CYS A 39 -7.71 1.95 -6.06
N CYS A 40 -8.73 2.56 -5.45
CA CYS A 40 -9.16 2.24 -4.08
C CYS A 40 -10.03 0.98 -4.04
N MET A 41 -9.36 -0.17 -4.09
CA MET A 41 -9.97 -1.49 -3.95
C MET A 41 -9.52 -2.19 -2.66
N ASN A 42 -10.13 -3.35 -2.39
CA ASN A 42 -9.74 -4.21 -1.28
C ASN A 42 -8.46 -4.98 -1.65
N PHE A 43 -7.41 -4.82 -0.84
CA PHE A 43 -6.11 -5.47 -1.02
C PHE A 43 -5.80 -6.38 0.17
N ASN A 44 -5.04 -7.44 -0.11
CA ASN A 44 -4.48 -8.28 0.92
C ASN A 44 -3.21 -7.63 1.51
N LEU A 45 -3.02 -7.84 2.80
CA LEU A 45 -1.95 -7.31 3.62
C LEU A 45 -1.19 -8.46 4.25
N LEU A 46 0.13 -8.31 4.31
CA LEU A 46 0.96 -9.18 5.14
C LEU A 46 0.71 -8.89 6.64
N PRO A 47 1.02 -9.84 7.53
CA PRO A 47 0.84 -9.66 8.98
C PRO A 47 1.52 -8.41 9.53
N ILE A 48 2.73 -8.10 9.05
CA ILE A 48 3.44 -6.87 9.45
C ILE A 48 2.66 -5.61 9.03
N GLU A 49 2.13 -5.56 7.81
CA GLU A 49 1.40 -4.41 7.30
C GLU A 49 0.08 -4.22 8.05
N PHE A 50 -0.64 -5.32 8.28
CA PHE A 50 -1.90 -5.32 9.02
C PHE A 50 -1.69 -4.77 10.43
N ASN A 51 -0.74 -5.34 11.19
CA ASN A 51 -0.52 -4.98 12.58
C ASN A 51 0.05 -3.56 12.74
N ALA A 52 1.00 -3.17 11.89
CA ALA A 52 1.56 -1.83 11.94
C ALA A 52 0.54 -0.77 11.53
N THR A 53 -0.30 -1.04 10.52
CA THR A 53 -1.36 -0.12 10.11
C THR A 53 -2.41 0.02 11.20
N LEU A 54 -2.87 -1.11 11.78
CA LEU A 54 -3.80 -1.10 12.90
C LEU A 54 -3.24 -0.32 14.09
N ASP A 55 -1.99 -0.57 14.47
CA ASP A 55 -1.32 0.12 15.59
C ASP A 55 -1.30 1.65 15.39
N ALA A 56 -1.02 2.08 14.16
CA ALA A 56 -0.95 3.49 13.81
C ALA A 56 -2.32 4.18 13.81
N ILE A 57 -3.36 3.50 13.34
CA ILE A 57 -4.70 4.11 13.20
C ILE A 57 -5.58 3.94 14.44
N LYS A 58 -5.26 3.01 15.35
CA LYS A 58 -6.17 2.64 16.46
C LYS A 58 -6.56 3.82 17.36
N LEU A 59 -5.72 4.85 17.50
CA LEU A 59 -6.00 6.02 18.32
C LEU A 59 -6.63 7.18 17.54
N LEU A 60 -6.73 7.05 16.22
CA LEU A 60 -7.29 8.06 15.34
C LEU A 60 -8.82 7.90 15.27
N ASP A 61 -9.51 9.03 15.11
CA ASP A 61 -10.92 9.04 14.76
C ASP A 61 -11.08 9.00 13.25
N ILE A 62 -11.03 7.80 12.68
CA ILE A 62 -11.22 7.58 11.25
C ILE A 62 -12.66 7.13 10.97
N LYS A 63 -13.17 7.52 9.80
CA LYS A 63 -14.43 7.00 9.27
C LYS A 63 -14.17 5.69 8.52
N ILE A 64 -15.15 4.80 8.51
CA ILE A 64 -15.15 3.57 7.72
C ILE A 64 -16.46 3.53 6.96
N ASN A 65 -16.42 3.14 5.69
CA ASN A 65 -17.61 2.84 4.92
C ASN A 65 -18.08 1.40 5.20
N SER A 66 -18.98 1.24 6.17
CA SER A 66 -19.53 -0.08 6.53
C SER A 66 -20.36 -0.73 5.42
N ASN A 67 -20.74 0.04 4.40
CA ASN A 67 -21.51 -0.44 3.25
C ASN A 67 -20.62 -0.63 2.02
N SER A 68 -19.29 -0.60 2.18
CA SER A 68 -18.36 -0.84 1.08
C SER A 68 -18.57 -2.24 0.50
N ALA A 69 -18.58 -2.34 -0.83
CA ALA A 69 -18.62 -3.63 -1.50
C ALA A 69 -17.36 -4.46 -1.14
N PRO A 70 -17.40 -5.80 -1.23
CA PRO A 70 -16.27 -6.66 -0.86
C PRO A 70 -14.95 -6.32 -1.58
N ASN A 71 -15.03 -5.91 -2.84
CA ASN A 71 -13.85 -5.53 -3.63
C ASN A 71 -13.47 -4.05 -3.51
N ALA A 72 -14.28 -3.22 -2.83
CA ALA A 72 -14.02 -1.80 -2.64
C ALA A 72 -13.32 -1.53 -1.32
N CYS A 73 -12.44 -0.53 -1.28
CA CYS A 73 -11.71 -0.18 -0.07
C CYS A 73 -12.65 0.38 1.02
N PRO A 74 -12.72 -0.24 2.21
CA PRO A 74 -13.59 0.23 3.30
C PRO A 74 -13.12 1.54 3.94
N PHE A 75 -11.88 1.95 3.70
CA PHE A 75 -11.32 3.22 4.18
C PHE A 75 -11.50 4.38 3.19
N LEU A 76 -12.17 4.16 2.05
CA LEU A 76 -12.54 5.24 1.14
C LEU A 76 -13.89 5.82 1.56
N VAL A 77 -13.89 7.11 1.94
CA VAL A 77 -15.10 7.84 2.33
C VAL A 77 -15.07 9.20 1.64
N ASP A 78 -16.14 9.56 0.92
CA ASP A 78 -16.25 10.85 0.21
C ASP A 78 -15.04 11.12 -0.72
N HIS A 79 -14.60 10.12 -1.49
CA HIS A 79 -13.40 10.15 -2.34
C HIS A 79 -12.07 10.38 -1.58
N GLU A 80 -12.06 10.26 -0.25
CA GLU A 80 -10.89 10.46 0.59
C GLU A 80 -10.52 9.21 1.40
N CYS A 81 -9.26 8.77 1.26
CA CYS A 81 -8.71 7.67 2.05
C CYS A 81 -8.52 8.10 3.50
N GLN A 82 -9.24 7.46 4.42
CA GLN A 82 -9.24 7.77 5.84
C GLN A 82 -7.96 7.32 6.56
N ILE A 83 -7.12 6.53 5.89
CA ILE A 83 -5.81 6.08 6.39
C ILE A 83 -4.67 6.53 5.47
N TYR A 84 -4.81 7.63 4.73
CA TYR A 84 -3.88 8.04 3.67
C TYR A 84 -2.40 8.07 4.09
N GLU A 85 -2.10 8.66 5.25
CA GLU A 85 -0.75 8.69 5.84
C GLU A 85 -0.28 7.30 6.29
N HIS A 86 -1.23 6.46 6.68
CA HIS A 86 -1.01 5.12 7.22
C HIS A 86 -1.16 3.99 6.20
N ARG A 87 -1.26 4.31 4.90
CA ARG A 87 -1.49 3.34 3.82
C ARG A 87 -0.47 2.18 3.83
N PRO A 88 -0.91 0.94 3.54
CA PRO A 88 -0.05 -0.19 3.22
C PRO A 88 0.88 0.09 2.03
N ILE A 89 1.90 -0.74 1.83
CA ILE A 89 2.94 -0.51 0.81
C ILE A 89 2.35 -0.53 -0.60
N ILE A 90 1.48 -1.50 -0.92
CA ILE A 90 0.84 -1.58 -2.25
C ILE A 90 0.07 -0.31 -2.61
N CYS A 91 -0.54 0.34 -1.62
CA CYS A 91 -1.30 1.57 -1.82
C CYS A 91 -0.41 2.82 -2.03
N ARG A 92 0.90 2.74 -1.75
CA ARG A 92 1.85 3.87 -1.87
C ARG A 92 2.45 3.99 -3.26
N SER A 93 2.72 2.86 -3.90
CA SER A 93 3.24 2.82 -5.27
C SER A 93 2.13 2.95 -6.33
N HIS A 94 0.87 2.65 -5.98
CA HIS A 94 -0.26 2.76 -6.89
C HIS A 94 -0.35 4.13 -7.58
N GLY A 95 -0.51 4.11 -8.90
CA GLY A 95 -0.53 5.28 -9.76
C GLY A 95 0.80 5.53 -10.49
N LEU A 96 1.93 5.11 -9.92
CA LEU A 96 3.23 5.14 -10.62
C LEU A 96 3.27 4.05 -11.71
N PRO A 97 4.18 4.18 -12.69
CA PRO A 97 4.52 3.06 -13.54
C PRO A 97 5.32 2.06 -12.72
N ILE A 98 4.82 0.83 -12.65
CA ILE A 98 5.34 -0.25 -11.83
C ILE A 98 5.96 -1.27 -12.76
N LEU A 99 7.21 -1.61 -12.49
CA LEU A 99 7.94 -2.67 -13.15
C LEU A 99 8.03 -3.87 -12.20
N THR A 100 7.53 -5.00 -12.65
CA THR A 100 7.52 -6.27 -11.91
C THR A 100 7.97 -7.40 -12.82
N MET A 101 8.57 -8.44 -12.28
CA MET A 101 8.76 -9.68 -13.02
C MET A 101 7.44 -10.43 -13.13
N ASP A 102 7.27 -11.16 -14.23
CA ASP A 102 6.17 -12.12 -14.38
C ASP A 102 6.30 -13.30 -13.38
N GLU A 103 5.26 -14.12 -13.29
CA GLU A 103 5.23 -15.25 -12.34
C GLU A 103 6.34 -16.28 -12.59
N GLU A 104 6.84 -16.37 -13.82
CA GLU A 104 7.91 -17.30 -14.23
C GLU A 104 9.31 -16.72 -13.97
N GLY A 105 9.41 -15.41 -13.73
CA GLY A 105 10.67 -14.71 -13.53
C GLY A 105 11.49 -14.58 -14.83
N GLU A 106 10.83 -14.62 -15.99
CA GLU A 106 11.48 -14.60 -17.30
C GLU A 106 11.37 -13.23 -17.97
N ASN A 107 10.25 -12.53 -17.75
CA ASN A 107 9.97 -11.25 -18.41
C ASN A 107 9.64 -10.14 -17.42
N TRP A 108 9.94 -8.91 -17.85
CA TRP A 108 9.50 -7.70 -17.15
C TRP A 108 8.13 -7.28 -17.65
N GLU A 109 7.21 -7.03 -16.72
CA GLU A 109 5.90 -6.48 -16.95
C GLU A 109 5.81 -5.05 -16.43
N LEU A 110 5.26 -4.17 -17.28
CA LEU A 110 4.97 -2.79 -16.94
C LEU A 110 3.47 -2.64 -16.70
N SER A 111 3.10 -2.08 -15.54
CA SER A 111 1.73 -1.68 -15.25
C SER A 111 1.67 -0.21 -14.83
N PHE A 112 0.62 0.50 -15.22
CA PHE A 112 0.38 1.88 -14.80
C PHE A 112 -1.12 2.19 -14.75
N CYS A 113 -1.47 3.25 -14.02
CA CYS A 113 -2.87 3.68 -13.89
C CYS A 113 -3.40 4.18 -15.24
N PRO A 114 -4.61 3.76 -15.68
CA PRO A 114 -5.18 4.17 -16.96
C PRO A 114 -5.54 5.66 -17.05
N LEU A 115 -5.62 6.36 -15.90
CA LEU A 115 -5.78 7.82 -15.87
C LEU A 115 -4.47 8.58 -16.04
N ASN A 116 -3.35 7.93 -15.73
CA ASN A 116 -2.02 8.49 -15.95
C ASN A 116 -1.52 8.07 -17.34
N PHE A 117 -0.49 8.76 -17.84
CA PHE A 117 0.21 8.36 -19.06
C PHE A 117 -0.67 8.25 -20.31
N THR A 118 -1.79 8.98 -20.37
CA THR A 118 -2.72 8.95 -21.51
C THR A 118 -2.15 9.59 -22.78
N ASN A 119 -1.06 10.35 -22.66
CA ASN A 119 -0.41 11.09 -23.73
C ASN A 119 1.11 10.81 -23.75
N THR A 120 1.51 9.54 -23.66
CA THR A 120 2.92 9.09 -23.73
C THR A 120 3.13 8.07 -24.85
N ASP A 121 4.33 8.05 -25.40
CA ASP A 121 4.78 7.01 -26.33
C ASP A 121 5.23 5.74 -25.57
N GLU A 122 5.23 4.59 -26.25
CA GLU A 122 5.61 3.30 -25.66
C GLU A 122 7.06 3.30 -25.11
N ASP A 123 7.97 4.05 -25.75
CA ASP A 123 9.38 4.16 -25.35
C ASP A 123 9.62 5.04 -24.11
N TYR A 124 8.58 5.60 -23.49
CA TYR A 124 8.73 6.50 -22.35
C TYR A 124 9.26 5.79 -21.09
N PHE A 125 8.86 4.54 -20.88
CA PHE A 125 8.98 3.80 -19.61
C PHE A 125 10.34 3.12 -19.43
N GLU A 126 11.40 3.93 -19.41
CA GLU A 126 12.74 3.49 -18.97
C GLU A 126 12.74 3.13 -17.47
N ALA A 127 13.60 2.19 -17.06
CA ALA A 127 13.64 1.63 -15.71
C ALA A 127 13.75 2.69 -14.60
N GLU A 128 14.49 3.78 -14.84
CA GLU A 128 14.68 4.87 -13.88
C GLU A 128 13.38 5.63 -13.58
N LYS A 129 12.40 5.57 -14.48
CA LYS A 129 11.08 6.19 -14.35
C LYS A 129 10.06 5.27 -13.67
N CYS A 130 10.40 3.99 -13.48
CA CYS A 130 9.52 2.96 -12.94
C CYS A 130 9.80 2.63 -11.48
N TYR A 131 8.77 2.16 -10.79
CA TYR A 131 8.86 1.59 -9.45
C TYR A 131 9.19 0.10 -9.55
N GLU A 132 10.41 -0.27 -9.14
CA GLU A 132 10.90 -1.66 -9.10
C GLU A 132 10.24 -2.40 -7.94
N GLN A 133 9.11 -3.06 -8.20
CA GLN A 133 8.27 -3.60 -7.14
C GLN A 133 8.93 -4.77 -6.40
N ASP A 134 9.63 -5.66 -7.10
CA ASP A 134 10.22 -6.87 -6.54
C ASP A 134 11.29 -6.60 -5.48
N VAL A 135 12.02 -5.48 -5.62
CA VAL A 135 13.02 -5.03 -4.63
C VAL A 135 12.34 -4.75 -3.29
N PHE A 136 11.26 -3.98 -3.31
CA PHE A 136 10.54 -3.60 -2.09
C PHE A 136 9.69 -4.74 -1.53
N ASN A 137 9.15 -5.61 -2.38
CA ASN A 137 8.44 -6.81 -1.96
C ASN A 137 9.37 -7.77 -1.20
N SER A 138 10.61 -7.96 -1.70
CA SER A 138 11.61 -8.79 -1.04
C SER A 138 12.01 -8.23 0.34
N GLU A 139 12.22 -6.92 0.44
CA GLU A 139 12.49 -6.26 1.73
C GLU A 139 11.32 -6.39 2.71
N LEU A 140 10.08 -6.16 2.24
CA LEU A 140 8.87 -6.32 3.05
C LEU A 140 8.72 -7.76 3.54
N TYR A 141 8.97 -8.73 2.68
CA TYR A 141 8.89 -10.15 3.03
C TYR A 141 9.86 -10.51 4.15
N MET A 142 11.10 -10.03 4.10
CA MET A 142 12.07 -10.27 5.18
C MET A 142 11.62 -9.66 6.51
N ILE A 143 11.12 -8.42 6.50
CA ILE A 143 10.59 -7.77 7.71
C ILE A 143 9.37 -8.55 8.25
N ASN A 144 8.53 -9.07 7.35
CA ASN A 144 7.39 -9.89 7.74
C ASN A 144 7.80 -11.21 8.40
N GLN A 145 8.84 -11.86 7.90
CA GLN A 145 9.42 -13.07 8.50
C GLN A 145 9.95 -12.81 9.92
N ASP A 146 10.66 -11.70 10.12
CA ASP A 146 11.15 -11.29 11.43
C ASP A 146 9.99 -10.99 12.40
N HIS A 147 8.98 -10.25 11.94
CA HIS A 147 7.77 -9.98 12.71
C HIS A 147 7.04 -11.26 13.13
N SER A 148 6.92 -12.21 12.20
CA SER A 148 6.27 -13.50 12.43
C SER A 148 7.03 -14.33 13.47
N SER A 149 8.37 -14.31 13.40
CA SER A 149 9.24 -14.97 14.39
C SER A 149 9.09 -14.39 15.79
N LEU A 150 8.81 -13.08 15.91
CA LEU A 150 8.63 -12.41 17.20
C LEU A 150 7.22 -12.56 17.79
N THR A 151 6.20 -12.68 16.94
CA THR A 151 4.78 -12.68 17.35
C THR A 151 4.14 -14.06 17.35
N GLY A 152 4.73 -15.03 16.65
CA GLY A 152 4.16 -16.35 16.42
C GLY A 152 3.04 -16.40 15.39
N ILE A 153 2.79 -15.29 14.66
CA ILE A 153 1.84 -15.24 13.55
C ILE A 153 2.48 -15.93 12.33
N ASP A 154 1.69 -16.65 11.54
CA ASP A 154 2.17 -17.26 10.30
C ASP A 154 2.56 -16.18 9.28
N PRO A 155 3.80 -16.16 8.74
CA PRO A 155 4.21 -15.15 7.77
C PRO A 155 3.42 -15.20 6.45
N HIS A 156 2.72 -16.29 6.16
CA HIS A 156 1.88 -16.45 4.97
C HIS A 156 0.40 -16.13 5.23
N GLU A 157 0.02 -15.80 6.46
CA GLU A 157 -1.33 -15.33 6.76
C GLU A 157 -1.60 -14.03 6.01
N MET A 158 -2.65 -14.00 5.19
CA MET A 158 -3.08 -12.79 4.49
C MET A 158 -4.39 -12.30 5.10
N SER A 159 -4.44 -11.01 5.42
CA SER A 159 -5.67 -10.34 5.85
C SER A 159 -5.98 -9.18 4.92
N ASP A 160 -7.24 -8.89 4.65
CA ASP A 160 -7.64 -7.81 3.75
C ASP A 160 -7.97 -6.50 4.49
N LEU A 161 -8.29 -5.45 3.72
CA LEU A 161 -8.63 -4.14 4.28
C LEU A 161 -9.97 -4.15 5.02
N HIS A 162 -10.92 -5.03 4.66
CA HIS A 162 -12.19 -5.18 5.39
C HIS A 162 -11.95 -5.78 6.77
N GLN A 163 -11.13 -6.84 6.87
CA GLN A 163 -10.72 -7.41 8.15
C GLN A 163 -9.96 -6.40 9.02
N LEU A 164 -9.15 -5.53 8.41
CA LEU A 164 -8.49 -4.43 9.14
C LEU A 164 -9.52 -3.42 9.69
N ALA A 165 -10.52 -3.06 8.88
CA ALA A 165 -11.59 -2.13 9.27
C ALA A 165 -12.48 -2.70 10.38
N GLU A 166 -12.83 -3.98 10.31
CA GLU A 166 -13.55 -4.71 11.35
C GLU A 166 -12.76 -4.74 12.66
N ARG A 167 -11.46 -5.07 12.59
CA ARG A 167 -10.60 -5.11 13.76
C ARG A 167 -10.48 -3.74 14.41
N TYR A 168 -10.23 -2.68 13.64
CA TYR A 168 -10.23 -1.30 14.14
C TYR A 168 -11.54 -0.95 14.85
N SER A 169 -12.69 -1.25 14.24
CA SER A 169 -14.01 -0.94 14.79
C SER A 169 -14.25 -1.66 16.12
N SER A 170 -13.86 -2.93 16.20
CA SER A 170 -13.97 -3.74 17.43
C SER A 170 -13.11 -3.19 18.58
N GLU A 171 -11.88 -2.75 18.30
CA GLU A 171 -10.97 -2.20 19.30
C GLU A 171 -11.41 -0.82 19.78
N ARG A 172 -12.00 -0.02 18.89
CA ARG A 172 -12.57 1.28 19.24
C ARG A 172 -13.78 1.16 20.16
N LEU A 173 -14.67 0.18 19.91
CA LEU A 173 -15.84 -0.07 20.77
C LEU A 173 -15.44 -0.47 22.19
N LYS A 174 -14.38 -1.27 22.35
CA LYS A 174 -13.87 -1.68 23.68
C LYS A 174 -13.29 -0.52 24.50
N ARG A 175 -13.02 0.63 23.89
CA ARG A 175 -12.44 1.82 24.55
C ARG A 175 -13.48 2.89 24.91
N LYS A 176 -14.69 2.80 24.37
CA LYS A 176 -15.82 3.66 24.73
C LYS A 176 -16.53 3.10 25.96
#